data_AF-A0AAV5TR86-F1
#
_entry.id   AF-A0AAV5TR86-F1
#
_cell.length_a   1.000
_cell.length_b   1.000
_cell.length_c   1.000
_cell.angle_alpha   90.00
_cell.angle_beta   90.00
_cell.angle_gamma   90.00
#
_symmetry.space_group_name_H-M   'P 1'
#
loop_
_entity.id
_entity.type
_entity.pdbx_description
1 polymer ?
#
loop_
_entity_poly.entity_id
_entity_poly.type
_entity_poly.pdbx_seq_one_letter_code
_entity_poly.pdbx_strand_id
1 'polypeptide(L)'
;MDFIKVSLFASNQIELVNPPFRENPFIMNVHCHKNPGLCGLTAIRMLDVFIDRAAERGLLVMLDNHRNAAGGYISPPLWYDSNYTETEVIDLWKHLVKHYRNQWNVFAIDLKNEPSYEEELATWGNSNKSSDWNKAAERMIRRLGTFKGLYFVDGINHGTDLGKSREFPLDSGNSTLNNRVVYSAHCYGPKI
;
A
#
# COMPACT_ATOMS: atom_id res chain seq x y z
N MET A 1 -11.38 -9.47 15.14
CA MET A 1 -9.92 -9.33 15.31
C MET A 1 -9.32 -10.29 16.32
N ASP A 2 -10.06 -10.71 17.35
CA ASP A 2 -9.51 -11.63 18.37
C ASP A 2 -9.01 -12.96 17.77
N PHE A 3 -9.70 -13.50 16.76
CA PHE A 3 -9.24 -14.68 16.02
C PHE A 3 -7.85 -14.51 15.39
N ILE A 4 -7.55 -13.33 14.81
CA ILE A 4 -6.26 -13.06 14.16
C ILE A 4 -5.12 -13.10 15.19
N LYS A 5 -5.34 -12.49 16.37
CA LYS A 5 -4.35 -12.49 17.45
C LYS A 5 -4.13 -13.87 18.04
N VAL A 6 -5.21 -14.63 18.25
CA VAL A 6 -5.13 -16.00 18.80
C VAL A 6 -4.39 -16.95 17.84
N SER A 7 -4.40 -16.66 16.53
CA SER A 7 -3.64 -17.37 15.51
C SER A 7 -2.15 -16.95 15.41
N LEU A 8 -1.61 -16.21 16.38
CA LEU A 8 -0.21 -15.79 16.49
C LEU A 8 0.31 -14.84 15.39
N PHE A 9 -0.58 -14.20 14.63
CA PHE A 9 -0.16 -13.14 13.70
C PHE A 9 0.21 -11.86 14.47
N ALA A 10 1.35 -11.25 14.13
CA ALA A 10 1.83 -10.00 14.73
C ALA A 10 1.49 -8.75 13.90
N SER A 11 1.15 -8.94 12.62
CA SER A 11 0.90 -7.87 11.65
C SER A 11 -0.22 -8.22 10.67
N ASN A 12 -0.89 -7.21 10.12
CA ASN A 12 -1.86 -7.33 9.03
C ASN A 12 -1.46 -6.41 7.88
N GLN A 13 -1.54 -6.90 6.65
CA GLN A 13 -1.56 -6.06 5.44
C GLN A 13 -3.02 -5.74 5.12
N ILE A 14 -3.32 -4.45 4.92
CA ILE A 14 -4.65 -4.00 4.51
C ILE A 14 -4.54 -3.49 3.08
N GLU A 15 -5.18 -4.21 2.18
CA GLU A 15 -5.32 -3.82 0.77
C GLU A 15 -6.24 -2.60 0.65
N LEU A 16 -5.69 -1.52 0.11
CA LEU A 16 -6.37 -0.27 -0.17
C LEU A 16 -6.61 -0.14 -1.68
N VAL A 17 -7.72 0.47 -2.05
CA VAL A 17 -7.98 0.93 -3.42
C VAL A 17 -8.24 2.43 -3.41
N ASN A 18 -7.81 3.17 -4.44
CA ASN A 18 -7.87 4.63 -4.40
C ASN A 18 -9.28 5.27 -4.28
N PRO A 19 -10.37 4.76 -4.91
CA PRO A 19 -11.64 5.49 -4.93
C PRO A 19 -12.23 5.75 -3.54
N PRO A 20 -12.29 4.77 -2.60
CA PRO A 20 -12.69 5.00 -1.22
C PRO A 20 -11.87 6.07 -0.47
N PHE A 21 -10.62 6.34 -0.85
CA PHE A 21 -9.81 7.39 -0.22
C PHE A 21 -9.92 8.73 -0.94
N ARG A 22 -10.30 8.73 -2.22
CA ARG A 22 -10.64 9.92 -2.99
C ARG A 22 -12.02 10.46 -2.62
N GLU A 23 -13.01 9.58 -2.51
CA GLU A 23 -14.44 9.93 -2.35
C GLU A 23 -14.94 9.76 -0.91
N ASN A 24 -14.28 8.91 -0.12
CA ASN A 24 -14.69 8.56 1.24
C ASN A 24 -16.19 8.22 1.37
N PRO A 25 -16.71 7.27 0.57
CA PRO A 25 -18.11 6.93 0.54
C PRO A 25 -18.55 6.25 1.84
N PHE A 26 -19.86 6.26 2.11
CA PHE A 26 -20.45 5.42 3.15
C PHE A 26 -20.30 3.93 2.79
N ILE A 27 -19.90 3.12 3.77
CA ILE A 27 -19.81 1.68 3.58
C ILE A 27 -21.20 1.07 3.65
N MET A 28 -21.58 0.44 2.54
CA MET A 28 -22.82 -0.34 2.43
C MET A 28 -22.56 -1.80 2.83
N ASN A 29 -23.62 -2.57 3.08
CA ASN A 29 -23.57 -4.01 3.42
C ASN A 29 -22.97 -4.36 4.80
N VAL A 30 -23.08 -3.46 5.77
CA VAL A 30 -22.79 -3.78 7.18
C VAL A 30 -24.00 -4.46 7.81
N HIS A 31 -23.81 -5.63 8.41
CA HIS A 31 -24.84 -6.27 9.25
C HIS A 31 -25.01 -5.53 10.58
N CYS A 32 -25.84 -4.46 10.59
CA CYS A 32 -25.98 -3.53 11.70
C CYS A 32 -26.44 -4.15 13.03
N HIS A 33 -27.26 -5.20 12.97
CA HIS A 33 -27.70 -5.90 14.17
C HIS A 33 -26.54 -6.57 14.92
N LYS A 34 -25.48 -7.01 14.21
CA LYS A 34 -24.26 -7.58 14.82
C LYS A 34 -23.20 -6.53 15.11
N ASN A 35 -23.16 -5.46 14.32
CA ASN A 35 -22.10 -4.45 14.35
C ASN A 35 -22.68 -3.02 14.37
N PRO A 36 -23.45 -2.65 15.41
CA PRO A 36 -24.20 -1.40 15.41
C PRO A 36 -23.29 -0.17 15.26
N GLY A 37 -22.10 -0.20 15.89
CA GLY A 37 -21.13 0.89 15.81
C GLY A 37 -20.40 1.04 14.47
N LEU A 38 -20.61 0.12 13.51
CA LEU A 38 -20.01 0.18 12.18
C LEU A 38 -20.97 0.76 11.12
N CYS A 39 -22.23 0.98 11.48
CA CYS A 39 -23.25 1.38 10.52
C CYS A 39 -23.22 2.87 10.22
N GLY A 40 -23.33 3.20 8.92
CA GLY A 40 -23.24 4.58 8.46
C GLY A 40 -21.84 5.17 8.57
N LEU A 41 -20.80 4.35 8.78
CA LEU A 41 -19.42 4.82 8.72
C LEU A 41 -18.98 5.00 7.26
N THR A 42 -18.17 6.02 7.02
CA THR A 42 -17.45 6.17 5.75
C THR A 42 -16.29 5.19 5.66
N ALA A 43 -15.73 5.02 4.46
CA ALA A 43 -14.59 4.12 4.24
C ALA A 43 -13.40 4.42 5.14
N ILE A 44 -13.00 5.70 5.26
CA ILE A 44 -11.90 6.10 6.16
C ILE A 44 -12.27 5.84 7.62
N ARG A 45 -13.52 6.08 8.05
CA ARG A 45 -13.96 5.78 9.42
C ARG A 45 -13.99 4.29 9.71
N MET A 46 -14.33 3.46 8.73
CA MET A 46 -14.25 2.00 8.86
C MET A 46 -12.79 1.56 9.03
N LEU A 47 -11.87 2.15 8.27
CA LEU A 47 -10.44 1.89 8.39
C LEU A 47 -9.88 2.36 9.75
N ASP A 48 -10.30 3.55 10.24
CA ASP A 48 -9.97 4.04 11.58
C ASP A 48 -10.34 3.00 12.64
N VAL A 49 -11.58 2.51 12.61
CA VAL A 49 -12.06 1.50 13.56
C VAL A 49 -11.22 0.23 13.46
N PHE A 50 -10.91 -0.25 12.24
CA PHE A 50 -10.06 -1.43 12.09
C PHE A 50 -8.69 -1.21 12.75
N ILE A 51 -8.01 -0.12 12.39
CA ILE A 51 -6.64 0.16 12.86
C ILE A 51 -6.61 0.33 14.39
N ASP A 52 -7.62 0.98 14.97
CA ASP A 52 -7.76 1.12 16.42
C ASP A 52 -7.98 -0.22 17.11
N ARG A 53 -8.86 -1.07 16.56
CA ARG A 53 -9.08 -2.43 17.09
C ARG A 53 -7.84 -3.31 16.98
N ALA A 54 -7.00 -3.10 15.95
CA ALA A 54 -5.72 -3.78 15.82
C ALA A 54 -4.73 -3.27 16.89
N ALA A 55 -4.70 -1.96 17.14
CA ALA A 55 -3.86 -1.34 18.15
C ALA A 55 -4.20 -1.83 19.57
N GLU A 56 -5.49 -1.89 19.92
CA GLU A 56 -5.98 -2.47 21.19
C GLU A 56 -5.44 -3.89 21.43
N ARG A 57 -5.14 -4.61 20.34
CA ARG A 57 -4.67 -5.99 20.33
C ARG A 57 -3.17 -6.13 20.18
N GLY A 58 -2.43 -5.04 20.04
CA GLY A 58 -0.98 -5.08 19.84
C GLY A 58 -0.59 -5.55 18.44
N LEU A 59 -1.48 -5.41 17.45
CA LEU A 59 -1.24 -5.85 16.07
C LEU A 59 -0.75 -4.67 15.23
N LEU A 60 0.37 -4.88 14.55
CA LEU A 60 0.90 -3.96 13.56
C LEU A 60 0.05 -4.00 12.27
N VAL A 61 0.01 -2.88 11.56
CA VAL A 61 -0.73 -2.68 10.33
C VAL A 61 0.18 -2.08 9.27
N MET A 62 0.27 -2.76 8.13
CA MET A 62 0.83 -2.23 6.90
C MET A 62 -0.33 -1.86 5.96
N LEU A 63 -0.32 -0.65 5.44
CA LEU A 63 -1.27 -0.23 4.41
C LEU A 63 -0.68 -0.52 3.04
N ASP A 64 -1.44 -1.14 2.15
CA ASP A 64 -0.98 -1.51 0.82
C ASP A 64 -1.82 -0.81 -0.26
N ASN A 65 -1.20 -0.03 -1.14
CA ASN A 65 -1.90 0.47 -2.33
C ASN A 65 -2.05 -0.66 -3.35
N HIS A 66 -3.12 -1.40 -3.17
CA HIS A 66 -3.35 -2.63 -3.88
C HIS A 66 -3.81 -2.38 -5.32
N ARG A 67 -4.68 -1.38 -5.53
CA ARG A 67 -5.19 -1.01 -6.86
C ARG A 67 -5.58 0.46 -6.99
N ASN A 68 -5.48 0.96 -8.22
CA ASN A 68 -5.94 2.29 -8.55
C ASN A 68 -7.47 2.39 -8.64
N ALA A 69 -8.16 1.36 -9.13
CA ALA A 69 -9.62 1.34 -9.24
C ALA A 69 -10.25 0.25 -8.38
N ALA A 70 -11.53 0.43 -8.02
CA ALA A 70 -12.32 -0.60 -7.36
C ALA A 70 -12.74 -1.70 -8.35
N GLY A 71 -12.76 -2.96 -7.91
CA GLY A 71 -13.08 -4.10 -8.76
C GLY A 71 -11.87 -4.65 -9.54
N GLY A 72 -12.08 -5.74 -10.30
CA GLY A 72 -11.03 -6.43 -11.08
C GLY A 72 -10.42 -7.65 -10.39
N TYR A 73 -9.65 -8.45 -11.12
CA TYR A 73 -8.89 -9.58 -10.57
C TYR A 73 -7.39 -9.29 -10.47
N ILE A 74 -6.87 -8.43 -11.35
CA ILE A 74 -5.43 -8.19 -11.52
C ILE A 74 -5.12 -6.76 -11.07
N SER A 75 -4.03 -6.56 -10.33
CA SER A 75 -3.54 -5.22 -9.99
C SER A 75 -3.05 -4.51 -11.27
N PRO A 76 -3.35 -3.22 -11.47
CA PRO A 76 -2.85 -2.49 -12.63
C PRO A 76 -1.31 -2.58 -12.72
N PRO A 77 -0.73 -2.71 -13.92
CA PRO A 77 0.71 -2.95 -14.05
C PRO A 77 1.57 -1.78 -13.57
N LEU A 78 1.07 -0.54 -13.70
CA LEU A 78 1.72 0.67 -13.24
C LEU A 78 1.06 1.26 -11.99
N TRP A 79 1.77 2.16 -11.33
CA TRP A 79 1.32 2.88 -10.13
C TRP A 79 0.39 4.07 -10.45
N TYR A 80 -0.01 4.21 -11.71
CA TYR A 80 -0.91 5.26 -12.20
C TYR A 80 -1.72 4.71 -13.39
N ASP A 81 -2.78 5.42 -13.74
CA ASP A 81 -3.55 5.19 -14.96
C ASP A 81 -4.21 6.51 -15.41
N SER A 82 -5.13 6.44 -16.39
CA SER A 82 -5.84 7.61 -16.92
C SER A 82 -6.79 8.27 -15.92
N ASN A 83 -7.21 7.57 -14.86
CA ASN A 83 -8.10 8.06 -13.81
C ASN A 83 -7.35 8.50 -12.54
N TYR A 84 -6.16 7.95 -12.32
CA TYR A 84 -5.30 8.21 -11.17
C TYR A 84 -3.86 8.46 -11.62
N THR A 85 -3.48 9.73 -11.72
CA THR A 85 -2.10 10.13 -12.02
C THR A 85 -1.16 9.79 -10.85
N GLU A 86 0.16 9.67 -11.12
CA GLU A 86 1.17 9.48 -10.07
C GLU A 86 1.07 10.54 -8.96
N THR A 87 0.78 11.79 -9.32
CA THR A 87 0.61 12.89 -8.36
C THR A 87 -0.60 12.65 -7.45
N GLU A 88 -1.74 12.22 -8.01
CA GLU A 88 -2.94 11.91 -7.22
C GLU A 88 -2.67 10.74 -6.27
N VAL A 89 -1.99 9.67 -6.73
CA VAL A 89 -1.60 8.54 -5.87
C VAL A 89 -0.69 8.99 -4.72
N ILE A 90 0.29 9.85 -5.00
CA ILE A 90 1.17 10.43 -3.97
C ILE A 90 0.36 11.27 -2.97
N ASP A 91 -0.62 12.06 -3.44
CA ASP A 91 -1.42 12.92 -2.57
C ASP A 91 -2.40 12.12 -1.69
N LEU A 92 -2.95 11.00 -2.21
CA LEU A 92 -3.69 10.03 -1.41
C LEU A 92 -2.81 9.43 -0.31
N TRP A 93 -1.58 9.03 -0.64
CA TRP A 93 -0.62 8.57 0.37
C TRP A 93 -0.31 9.63 1.42
N LYS A 94 -0.07 10.89 1.02
CA LYS A 94 0.14 11.99 1.97
C LYS A 94 -1.05 12.17 2.90
N HIS A 95 -2.26 12.03 2.40
CA HIS A 95 -3.47 12.11 3.21
C HIS A 95 -3.47 11.02 4.29
N LEU A 96 -3.28 9.75 3.90
CA LEU A 96 -3.25 8.62 4.83
C LEU A 96 -2.11 8.71 5.85
N VAL A 97 -0.90 9.00 5.38
CA VAL A 97 0.27 9.19 6.26
C VAL A 97 0.05 10.31 7.27
N LYS A 98 -0.57 11.42 6.83
CA LYS A 98 -0.89 12.54 7.73
C LYS A 98 -1.99 12.16 8.73
N HIS A 99 -3.01 11.45 8.27
CA HIS A 99 -4.16 11.02 9.07
C HIS A 99 -3.72 10.05 10.17
N TYR A 100 -2.90 9.05 9.85
CA TYR A 100 -2.40 8.03 10.78
C TYR A 100 -1.06 8.37 11.45
N ARG A 101 -0.58 9.62 11.39
CA ARG A 101 0.76 10.02 11.89
C ARG A 101 1.03 9.74 13.37
N ASN A 102 -0.02 9.63 14.18
CA ASN A 102 0.05 9.37 15.62
C ASN A 102 -0.36 7.94 15.98
N GLN A 103 -0.68 7.12 14.98
CA GLN A 103 -1.16 5.76 15.17
C GLN A 103 0.02 4.80 15.20
N TRP A 104 0.41 4.38 16.41
CA TRP A 104 1.66 3.66 16.63
C TRP A 104 1.76 2.34 15.86
N ASN A 105 0.62 1.69 15.60
CA ASN A 105 0.59 0.39 14.95
C ASN A 105 0.57 0.47 13.42
N VAL A 106 0.40 1.65 12.81
CA VAL A 106 0.61 1.81 11.36
C VAL A 106 2.10 1.97 11.10
N PHE A 107 2.77 0.84 10.88
CA PHE A 107 4.24 0.77 10.88
C PHE A 107 4.86 0.81 9.49
N ALA A 108 4.09 0.51 8.44
CA ALA A 108 4.58 0.42 7.08
C ALA A 108 3.52 0.81 6.05
N ILE A 109 4.00 1.22 4.88
CA ILE A 109 3.18 1.37 3.66
C ILE A 109 3.85 0.59 2.53
N ASP A 110 3.06 -0.19 1.80
CA ASP A 110 3.45 -0.80 0.53
C ASP A 110 2.98 0.09 -0.61
N LEU A 111 3.95 0.69 -1.31
CA LEU A 111 3.70 1.82 -2.20
C LEU A 111 2.80 1.47 -3.39
N LYS A 112 2.91 0.23 -3.87
CA LYS A 112 2.13 -0.32 -4.97
C LYS A 112 2.30 -1.84 -4.98
N ASN A 113 1.20 -2.56 -4.80
CA ASN A 113 1.14 -4.01 -4.98
C ASN A 113 1.50 -4.41 -6.42
N GLU A 114 2.41 -5.35 -6.58
CA GLU A 114 2.61 -6.11 -7.82
C GLU A 114 2.70 -5.31 -9.13
N PRO A 115 3.63 -4.32 -9.28
CA PRO A 115 3.95 -3.79 -10.60
C PRO A 115 4.27 -4.94 -11.58
N SER A 116 3.69 -4.90 -12.79
CA SER A 116 3.82 -5.99 -13.76
C SER A 116 4.25 -5.48 -15.12
N TYR A 117 4.87 -6.37 -15.90
CA TYR A 117 5.24 -6.09 -17.26
C TYR A 117 4.12 -6.33 -18.29
N GLU A 118 3.08 -7.08 -17.94
CA GLU A 118 1.97 -7.32 -18.85
C GLU A 118 1.05 -6.08 -18.93
N GLU A 119 0.60 -5.71 -20.14
CA GLU A 119 -0.35 -4.62 -20.42
C GLU A 119 0.01 -3.18 -19.98
N GLU A 120 1.22 -2.91 -19.48
CA GLU A 120 1.95 -1.61 -19.53
C GLU A 120 3.26 -1.77 -18.72
N LEU A 121 4.35 -2.08 -19.43
CA LEU A 121 5.56 -2.73 -18.90
C LEU A 121 6.22 -2.00 -17.72
N ALA A 122 5.89 -2.30 -16.46
CA ALA A 122 6.72 -1.86 -15.35
C ALA A 122 8.15 -2.39 -15.55
N THR A 123 9.12 -1.50 -15.43
CA THR A 123 10.54 -1.77 -15.63
C THR A 123 11.33 -1.42 -14.37
N TRP A 124 12.56 -1.90 -14.31
CA TRP A 124 13.49 -1.59 -13.23
C TRP A 124 14.87 -1.28 -13.81
N GLY A 125 15.39 -0.10 -13.49
CA GLY A 125 16.74 0.33 -13.83
C GLY A 125 16.92 0.95 -15.22
N ASN A 126 15.86 1.26 -15.97
CA ASN A 126 16.00 1.85 -17.31
C ASN A 126 15.89 3.40 -17.34
N SER A 127 15.59 4.02 -16.21
CA SER A 127 15.38 5.47 -16.02
C SER A 127 14.24 6.10 -16.83
N ASN A 128 13.38 5.30 -17.47
CA ASN A 128 12.20 5.83 -18.15
C ASN A 128 11.14 6.24 -17.12
N LYS A 129 10.86 7.53 -17.02
CA LYS A 129 9.94 8.08 -16.01
C LYS A 129 8.55 7.43 -16.00
N SER A 130 8.05 7.00 -17.16
CA SER A 130 6.70 6.41 -17.30
C SER A 130 6.61 4.95 -16.84
N SER A 131 7.73 4.23 -16.78
CA SER A 131 7.70 2.78 -16.53
C SER A 131 8.71 2.31 -15.50
N ASP A 132 9.70 3.11 -15.11
CA ASP A 132 10.76 2.68 -14.20
C ASP A 132 10.28 2.75 -12.75
N TRP A 133 9.86 1.59 -12.24
CA TRP A 133 9.22 1.45 -10.94
C TRP A 133 10.15 1.88 -9.80
N ASN A 134 11.42 1.48 -9.83
CA ASN A 134 12.37 1.90 -8.80
C ASN A 134 12.48 3.44 -8.72
N LYS A 135 12.51 4.13 -9.87
CA LYS A 135 12.53 5.60 -9.90
C LYS A 135 11.21 6.22 -9.48
N ALA A 136 10.09 5.54 -9.68
CA ALA A 136 8.80 5.98 -9.16
C ALA A 136 8.73 5.86 -7.63
N ALA A 137 9.13 4.71 -7.08
CA ALA A 137 9.22 4.50 -5.64
C ALA A 137 10.12 5.55 -4.97
N GLU A 138 11.30 5.86 -5.53
CA GLU A 138 12.16 6.95 -5.04
C GLU A 138 11.45 8.31 -5.01
N ARG A 139 10.66 8.64 -6.04
CA ARG A 139 9.87 9.89 -6.09
C ARG A 139 8.79 9.89 -5.01
N MET A 140 8.06 8.79 -4.85
CA MET A 140 7.02 8.66 -3.83
C MET A 140 7.62 8.80 -2.42
N ILE A 141 8.70 8.07 -2.11
CA ILE A 141 9.39 8.11 -0.82
C ILE A 141 9.83 9.54 -0.47
N ARG A 142 10.44 10.26 -1.42
CA ARG A 142 10.80 11.68 -1.22
C ARG A 142 9.61 12.56 -0.85
N ARG A 143 8.44 12.31 -1.47
CA ARG A 143 7.22 13.08 -1.20
C ARG A 143 6.49 12.66 0.06
N LEU A 144 6.80 11.48 0.59
CA LEU A 144 6.23 10.91 1.82
C LEU A 144 7.21 10.97 3.00
N GLY A 145 8.22 11.83 2.97
CA GLY A 145 9.29 11.89 3.98
C GLY A 145 8.84 12.19 5.42
N THR A 146 7.59 12.66 5.62
CA THR A 146 6.98 12.85 6.95
C THR A 146 6.49 11.55 7.58
N PHE A 147 6.29 10.49 6.79
CA PHE A 147 5.95 9.17 7.32
C PHE A 147 7.10 8.67 8.19
N LYS A 148 6.78 8.08 9.35
CA LYS A 148 7.78 7.61 10.32
C LYS A 148 8.10 6.12 10.17
N GLY A 149 7.23 5.35 9.51
CA GLY A 149 7.36 3.92 9.30
C GLY A 149 8.27 3.51 8.14
N LEU A 150 8.07 2.29 7.67
CA LEU A 150 8.83 1.63 6.60
C LEU A 150 8.12 1.74 5.25
N TYR A 151 8.89 1.93 4.19
CA TYR A 151 8.41 1.92 2.80
C TYR A 151 8.70 0.55 2.21
N PHE A 152 7.64 -0.24 2.01
CA PHE A 152 7.73 -1.50 1.28
C PHE A 152 7.68 -1.20 -0.21
N VAL A 153 8.60 -1.83 -0.95
CA VAL A 153 8.71 -1.68 -2.40
C VAL A 153 8.81 -3.07 -3.00
N ASP A 154 7.71 -3.48 -3.63
CA ASP A 154 7.62 -4.70 -4.39
C ASP A 154 8.58 -4.72 -5.58
N GLY A 155 8.93 -5.93 -6.03
CA GLY A 155 9.55 -6.16 -7.32
C GLY A 155 8.64 -5.82 -8.50
N ILE A 156 9.15 -6.04 -9.72
CA ILE A 156 8.31 -6.10 -10.92
C ILE A 156 7.82 -7.53 -11.13
N ASN A 157 7.16 -7.84 -12.25
CA ASN A 157 6.60 -9.17 -12.53
C ASN A 157 5.60 -9.67 -11.49
N HIS A 158 4.52 -8.92 -11.29
CA HIS A 158 3.59 -9.26 -10.21
C HIS A 158 4.30 -9.31 -8.85
N GLY A 159 5.24 -8.38 -8.61
CA GLY A 159 6.00 -8.31 -7.35
C GLY A 159 7.08 -9.40 -7.18
N THR A 160 7.24 -10.34 -8.11
CA THR A 160 8.14 -11.50 -7.91
C THR A 160 9.62 -11.21 -8.23
N ASP A 161 9.91 -10.22 -9.07
CA ASP A 161 11.25 -9.97 -9.61
C ASP A 161 11.93 -8.75 -8.98
N LEU A 162 12.89 -9.05 -8.10
CA LEU A 162 13.84 -8.09 -7.51
C LEU A 162 15.25 -8.22 -8.11
N GLY A 163 15.44 -8.94 -9.21
CA GLY A 163 16.75 -9.33 -9.73
C GLY A 163 17.67 -8.14 -10.06
N LYS A 164 17.08 -7.00 -10.43
CA LYS A 164 17.81 -5.76 -10.74
C LYS A 164 18.04 -4.82 -9.55
N SER A 165 17.54 -5.14 -8.36
CA SER A 165 17.68 -4.30 -7.16
C SER A 165 19.13 -4.13 -6.71
N ARG A 166 20.01 -5.10 -7.02
CA ARG A 166 21.45 -4.98 -6.73
C ARG A 166 22.17 -4.03 -7.67
N GLU A 167 21.85 -4.07 -8.95
CA GLU A 167 22.48 -3.23 -9.98
C GLU A 167 21.93 -1.79 -9.94
N PHE A 168 20.64 -1.66 -9.66
CA PHE A 168 19.92 -0.39 -9.60
C PHE A 168 19.17 -0.30 -8.26
N PRO A 169 19.89 -0.14 -7.14
CA PRO A 169 19.26 0.00 -5.84
C PRO A 169 18.43 1.28 -5.76
N LEU A 170 17.36 1.24 -4.98
CA LEU A 170 16.58 2.41 -4.62
C LEU A 170 17.46 3.44 -3.91
N ASP A 171 17.47 4.65 -4.45
CA ASP A 171 18.09 5.80 -3.80
C ASP A 171 17.18 7.03 -3.90
N SER A 172 16.52 7.36 -2.80
CA SER A 172 15.67 8.56 -2.75
C SER A 172 16.50 9.86 -2.71
N GLY A 173 17.83 9.80 -2.64
CA GLY A 173 18.72 10.94 -2.39
C GLY A 173 18.73 11.38 -0.92
N ASN A 174 18.19 10.57 -0.01
CA ASN A 174 18.15 10.86 1.42
C ASN A 174 18.40 9.57 2.22
N SER A 175 19.56 9.49 2.88
CA SER A 175 19.99 8.28 3.60
C SER A 175 19.03 7.87 4.71
N THR A 176 18.42 8.83 5.42
CA THR A 176 17.43 8.54 6.47
C THR A 176 16.17 7.90 5.89
N LEU A 177 15.74 8.32 4.69
CA LEU A 177 14.61 7.69 4.01
C LEU A 177 15.00 6.31 3.47
N ASN A 178 16.18 6.19 2.86
CA ASN A 178 16.69 4.93 2.30
C ASN A 178 16.84 3.85 3.37
N ASN A 179 17.22 4.20 4.61
CA ASN A 179 17.32 3.27 5.75
C ASN A 179 15.96 2.69 6.20
N ARG A 180 14.85 3.16 5.61
CA ARG A 180 13.50 2.71 5.93
C ARG A 180 12.84 2.00 4.75
N VAL A 181 13.58 1.75 3.69
CA VAL A 181 13.12 0.98 2.53
C VAL A 181 13.27 -0.50 2.81
N VAL A 182 12.20 -1.24 2.57
CA VAL A 182 12.16 -2.71 2.64
C VAL A 182 11.77 -3.22 1.26
N TYR A 183 12.62 -4.04 0.65
CA TYR A 183 12.24 -4.74 -0.58
C TYR A 183 11.29 -5.88 -0.24
N SER A 184 10.20 -5.96 -1.00
CA SER A 184 9.17 -6.99 -0.86
C SER A 184 9.09 -7.81 -2.14
N ALA A 185 8.89 -9.11 -2.01
CA ALA A 185 8.70 -9.99 -3.15
C ALA A 185 7.52 -10.92 -2.92
N HIS A 186 6.72 -11.07 -3.97
CA HIS A 186 5.63 -12.03 -4.00
C HIS A 186 6.15 -13.38 -4.50
N CYS A 187 5.55 -14.48 -4.01
CA CYS A 187 5.89 -15.82 -4.46
C CYS A 187 4.64 -16.70 -4.39
N TYR A 188 4.27 -17.27 -5.53
CA TYR A 188 3.09 -18.11 -5.67
C TYR A 188 3.48 -19.52 -6.12
N GLY A 189 2.81 -20.53 -5.57
CA GLY A 189 2.97 -21.92 -5.99
C GLY A 189 2.15 -22.28 -7.24
N PRO A 190 2.32 -23.49 -7.79
CA PRO A 190 1.44 -23.97 -8.85
C PRO A 190 -0.01 -24.01 -8.36
N LYS A 191 -0.96 -23.54 -9.18
CA LYS A 191 -2.39 -23.73 -8.92
C LYS A 191 -2.69 -25.21 -9.02
N ILE A 192 -3.17 -25.80 -7.91
CA ILE A 192 -3.69 -27.17 -7.85
C ILE A 192 -5.16 -27.16 -8.25
#